data_AF-K1S9M2-F1
#
_entry.id   AF-K1S9M2-F1
#
_cell.length_a   1.000
_cell.length_b   1.000
_cell.length_c   1.000
_cell.angle_alpha   90.00
_cell.angle_beta   90.00
_cell.angle_gamma   90.00
#
_symmetry.space_group_name_H-M   'P 1'
#
loop_
_entity.id
_entity.type
_entity.pdbx_description
1 polymer ?
#
loop_
_entity_poly.entity_id
_entity_poly.type
_entity_poly.pdbx_seq_one_letter_code
_entity_poly.pdbx_strand_id
1 'polypeptide(L)'
;MNDKKLTHNDFLQRLDIRDVLLDAGYRQNRRFGLRLSSFIRTDSEEKRIRGDKFVITQQGKCCCQPPRQKEYNVVSFIKEHPALFAEYYEGIDLNRLVNLVCSRLLNIPFEEYEVQTVPVKQDLRPFDITDYDLHRFNPQDHEMQEIFYPYFKNRGIDLSTQNA
;
A
#
# COMPACT_ATOMS: atom_id res chain seq x y z
N MET A 1 25.72 -21.04 7.56
CA MET A 1 26.12 -19.62 7.72
C MET A 1 25.04 -18.98 8.57
N ASN A 2 25.37 -18.18 9.59
CA ASN A 2 24.39 -17.73 10.57
C ASN A 2 23.30 -16.88 9.90
N ASP A 3 22.06 -17.40 9.89
CA ASP A 3 20.83 -16.70 9.47
C ASP A 3 20.47 -15.61 10.47
N LYS A 4 21.37 -14.63 10.63
CA LYS A 4 21.11 -13.46 11.47
C LYS A 4 20.12 -12.59 10.71
N LYS A 5 18.84 -12.68 11.08
CA LYS A 5 17.79 -11.76 10.62
C LYS A 5 18.30 -10.32 10.77
N LEU A 6 18.43 -9.60 9.65
CA LEU A 6 18.88 -8.20 9.66
C LEU A 6 17.91 -7.37 10.49
N THR A 7 18.45 -6.57 11.40
CA THR A 7 17.68 -5.63 12.21
C THR A 7 17.64 -4.26 11.56
N HIS A 8 16.69 -3.41 11.96
CA HIS A 8 16.60 -2.04 11.45
C HIS A 8 17.89 -1.22 11.64
N ASN A 9 18.61 -1.45 12.73
CA ASN A 9 19.90 -0.80 12.98
C ASN A 9 20.97 -1.23 11.97
N ASP A 10 20.96 -2.50 11.54
CA ASP A 10 21.90 -2.99 10.53
C ASP A 10 21.69 -2.26 9.20
N PHE A 11 20.43 -1.99 8.82
CA PHE A 11 20.12 -1.22 7.61
C PHE A 11 20.60 0.23 7.70
N LEU A 12 20.40 0.90 8.84
CA LEU A 12 20.86 2.28 9.04
C LEU A 12 22.39 2.42 8.96
N GLN A 13 23.13 1.38 9.32
CA GLN A 13 24.59 1.36 9.23
C GLN A 13 25.08 1.13 7.80
N ARG A 14 24.41 0.26 7.05
CA ARG A 14 24.87 -0.22 5.74
C ARG A 14 24.34 0.58 4.55
N LEU A 15 23.16 1.18 4.67
CA LEU A 15 22.52 1.94 3.58
C LEU A 15 22.65 3.45 3.80
N ASP A 16 22.82 4.17 2.71
CA ASP A 16 22.69 5.63 2.65
C ASP A 16 21.26 5.98 2.19
N ILE A 17 20.71 7.07 2.74
CA ILE A 17 19.43 7.63 2.29
C ILE A 17 19.48 8.02 0.80
N ARG A 18 20.68 8.31 0.26
CA ARG A 18 20.90 8.54 -1.17
C ARG A 18 20.44 7.37 -2.02
N ASP A 19 20.83 6.16 -1.65
CA ASP A 19 20.57 4.96 -2.43
C ASP A 19 19.06 4.68 -2.46
N VAL A 20 18.39 4.89 -1.32
CA VAL A 20 16.94 4.78 -1.19
C VAL A 20 16.20 5.82 -2.03
N LEU A 21 16.70 7.07 -2.07
CA LEU A 21 16.11 8.11 -2.91
C LEU A 21 16.28 7.81 -4.41
N LEU A 22 17.44 7.28 -4.82
CA LEU A 22 17.67 6.87 -6.20
C LEU A 22 16.74 5.72 -6.60
N ASP A 23 16.58 4.75 -5.71
CA ASP A 23 15.69 3.60 -5.89
C ASP A 23 14.22 4.00 -6.00
N ALA A 24 13.79 4.95 -5.17
CA ALA A 24 12.47 5.57 -5.24
C ALA A 24 12.23 6.44 -6.50
N GLY A 25 13.19 6.47 -7.44
CA GLY A 25 13.09 7.16 -8.72
C GLY A 25 13.50 8.63 -8.69
N TYR A 26 14.15 9.11 -7.63
CA TYR A 26 14.70 10.46 -7.61
C TYR A 26 16.06 10.52 -8.31
N ARG A 27 16.39 11.69 -8.83
CA ARG A 27 17.69 11.98 -9.44
C ARG A 27 18.36 13.12 -8.70
N GLN A 28 19.68 13.07 -8.59
CA GLN A 28 20.46 14.13 -7.96
C GLN A 28 20.34 15.42 -8.78
N ASN A 29 19.89 16.49 -8.14
CA ASN A 29 19.73 17.80 -8.73
C ASN A 29 21.06 18.56 -8.71
N ARG A 30 21.78 18.52 -9.84
CA ARG A 30 23.09 19.16 -10.06
C ARG A 30 22.96 20.66 -10.38
N ARG A 31 22.30 21.44 -9.52
CA ARG A 31 22.28 22.90 -9.66
C ARG A 31 23.49 23.55 -8.97
N PHE A 32 24.15 24.43 -9.69
CA PHE A 32 25.25 25.24 -9.17
C PHE A 32 24.77 26.08 -7.97
N GLY A 33 25.58 26.15 -6.91
CA GLY A 33 25.30 26.97 -5.71
C GLY A 33 24.43 26.31 -4.62
N LEU A 34 24.07 25.02 -4.74
CA LEU A 34 23.41 24.32 -3.64
C LEU A 34 24.42 23.88 -2.58
N ARG A 35 24.22 24.35 -1.34
CA ARG A 35 25.05 23.96 -0.17
C ARG A 35 24.85 22.50 0.25
N LEU A 36 23.64 21.96 0.05
CA LEU A 36 23.27 20.59 0.38
C LEU A 36 22.85 19.84 -0.87
N SER A 37 23.19 18.55 -0.91
CA SER A 37 22.75 17.65 -1.98
C SER A 37 21.23 17.54 -1.98
N SER A 38 20.62 17.69 -3.16
CA SER A 38 19.17 17.59 -3.31
C SER A 38 18.80 16.64 -4.42
N PHE A 39 17.62 16.04 -4.28
CA PHE A 39 17.08 15.00 -5.14
C PHE A 39 15.69 15.42 -5.59
N ILE A 40 15.41 15.28 -6.88
CA ILE A 40 14.16 15.67 -7.52
C ILE A 40 13.64 14.53 -8.36
N ARG A 41 12.33 14.47 -8.53
CA ARG A 41 11.68 13.53 -9.45
C ARG A 41 11.25 14.24 -10.73
N THR A 42 11.30 13.51 -11.83
CA THR A 42 10.81 13.95 -13.13
C THR A 42 9.56 13.19 -13.51
N ASP A 43 8.66 13.82 -14.26
CA ASP A 43 7.53 13.14 -14.88
C ASP A 43 7.98 12.31 -16.10
N SER A 44 7.01 11.72 -16.80
CA SER A 44 7.23 10.93 -18.02
C SER A 44 7.78 11.76 -19.19
N GLU A 45 7.64 13.08 -19.16
CA GLU A 45 8.18 14.01 -20.16
C GLU A 45 9.57 14.55 -19.76
N GLU A 46 10.21 13.94 -18.76
CA GLU A 46 11.46 14.38 -18.14
C GLU A 46 11.41 15.79 -17.52
N LYS A 47 10.21 16.36 -17.35
CA LYS A 47 10.05 17.65 -16.70
C LYS A 47 10.06 17.46 -15.19
N ARG A 48 10.65 18.43 -14.50
CA ARG A 48 10.73 18.41 -13.04
C ARG A 48 9.33 18.51 -12.41
N ILE A 49 9.01 17.58 -11.53
CA ILE A 49 7.80 17.66 -10.69
C ILE A 49 8.01 18.75 -9.64
N ARG A 50 7.14 19.76 -9.63
CA ARG A 50 7.24 20.89 -8.71
C ARG A 50 6.82 20.47 -7.29
N GLY A 51 7.62 20.84 -6.29
CA GLY A 51 7.36 20.51 -4.88
C GLY A 51 7.87 19.14 -4.44
N ASP A 52 8.19 18.26 -5.37
CA ASP A 52 8.70 16.92 -5.09
C ASP A 52 10.24 16.93 -5.05
N LYS A 53 10.78 17.33 -3.90
CA LYS A 53 12.22 17.53 -3.68
C LYS A 53 12.62 17.13 -2.27
N PHE A 54 13.61 16.25 -2.19
CA PHE A 54 14.30 15.93 -0.94
C PHE A 54 15.68 16.59 -0.89
N VAL A 55 16.11 16.97 0.31
CA VAL A 55 17.43 17.53 0.58
C VAL A 55 18.09 16.68 1.66
N ILE A 56 19.34 16.30 1.44
CA ILE A 56 20.11 15.53 2.41
C ILE A 56 20.60 16.46 3.52
N THR A 57 20.45 16.05 4.77
CA THR A 57 20.91 16.80 5.93
C THR A 57 22.44 16.88 5.96
N GLN A 58 23.01 17.81 6.73
CA GLN A 58 24.47 17.98 6.82
C GLN A 58 25.21 16.71 7.25
N GLN A 59 24.58 15.88 8.10
CA GLN A 59 25.14 14.61 8.57
C GLN A 59 25.18 13.53 7.48
N GLY A 60 24.44 13.70 6.38
CA GLY A 60 24.44 12.78 5.25
C GLY A 60 23.58 11.52 5.41
N LYS A 61 23.00 11.27 6.59
CA LYS A 61 22.24 10.04 6.90
C LYS A 61 20.72 10.17 6.81
N CYS A 62 20.21 11.39 6.78
CA CYS A 62 18.78 11.68 6.69
C CYS A 62 18.48 12.62 5.52
N CYS A 63 17.22 12.66 5.10
CA CYS A 63 16.71 13.63 4.16
C CYS A 63 15.50 14.36 4.73
N CYS A 64 15.17 15.52 4.18
CA CYS A 64 13.97 16.28 4.52
C CYS A 64 13.33 16.84 3.24
N GLN A 65 12.03 17.11 3.30
CA GLN A 65 11.28 17.71 2.20
C GLN A 65 10.95 19.18 2.51
N PRO A 66 11.67 20.17 1.95
CA PRO A 66 11.38 21.57 2.20
C PRO A 66 9.97 21.97 1.71
N PRO A 67 9.22 22.82 2.45
CA PRO A 67 9.61 23.57 3.64
C PRO A 67 9.48 22.81 4.96
N ARG A 68 8.95 21.58 4.95
CA ARG A 68 8.77 20.77 6.16
C ARG A 68 10.14 20.36 6.71
N GLN A 69 10.37 20.58 8.00
CA GLN A 69 11.58 20.16 8.70
C GLN A 69 11.46 18.74 9.30
N LYS A 70 10.62 17.87 8.72
CA LYS A 70 10.57 16.45 9.11
C LYS A 70 11.76 15.74 8.47
N GLU A 71 12.59 15.14 9.31
CA GLU A 71 13.72 14.33 8.87
C GLU A 71 13.33 12.87 8.70
N TYR A 72 13.79 12.27 7.62
CA TYR A 72 13.58 10.87 7.29
C TYR A 72 14.94 10.17 7.21
N ASN A 73 15.09 9.11 7.98
CA ASN A 73 16.16 8.13 7.76
C ASN A 73 15.66 7.06 6.78
N VAL A 74 16.51 6.08 6.44
CA VAL A 74 16.15 5.00 5.50
C VAL A 74 14.82 4.34 5.86
N VAL A 75 14.66 3.95 7.13
CA VAL A 75 13.47 3.24 7.62
C VAL A 75 12.23 4.14 7.58
N SER A 76 12.31 5.36 8.12
CA SER A 76 11.16 6.25 8.19
C SER A 76 10.74 6.77 6.81
N PHE A 77 11.67 6.92 5.87
CA PHE A 77 11.36 7.29 4.50
C PHE A 77 10.48 6.22 3.81
N ILE A 78 10.89 4.95 3.90
CA ILE A 78 10.14 3.84 3.29
C ILE A 78 8.74 3.71 3.90
N LYS A 79 8.62 3.86 5.21
CA LYS A 79 7.33 3.78 5.91
C LYS A 79 6.37 4.91 5.56
N GLU A 80 6.89 6.13 5.38
CA GLU A 80 6.06 7.30 5.05
C GLU A 80 5.67 7.32 3.56
N HIS A 81 6.52 6.78 2.70
CA HIS A 81 6.33 6.80 1.25
C HIS A 81 6.35 5.39 0.62
N PRO A 82 5.49 4.47 1.08
CA PRO A 82 5.57 3.07 0.68
C PRO A 82 5.27 2.86 -0.81
N ALA A 83 4.37 3.67 -1.39
CA ALA A 83 3.99 3.63 -2.80
C ALA A 83 5.11 3.99 -3.78
N LEU A 84 6.28 4.45 -3.30
CA LEU A 84 7.44 4.71 -4.14
C LEU A 84 8.26 3.44 -4.46
N PHE A 85 7.97 2.32 -3.79
CA PHE A 85 8.73 1.08 -3.88
C PHE A 85 7.93 0.00 -4.59
N ALA A 86 8.61 -0.80 -5.40
CA ALA A 86 7.98 -1.84 -6.21
C ALA A 86 7.38 -2.98 -5.37
N GLU A 87 7.92 -3.20 -4.18
CA GLU A 87 7.51 -4.26 -3.25
C GLU A 87 6.24 -3.91 -2.46
N TYR A 88 5.74 -2.69 -2.60
CA TYR A 88 4.53 -2.27 -1.90
C TYR A 88 3.27 -2.84 -2.54
N TYR A 89 2.43 -3.45 -1.70
CA TYR A 89 1.05 -3.81 -2.03
C TYR A 89 0.13 -3.42 -0.87
N GLU A 90 -1.16 -3.20 -1.16
CA GLU A 90 -2.13 -2.81 -0.15
C GLU A 90 -2.23 -3.87 0.97
N GLY A 91 -2.09 -3.45 2.22
CA GLY A 91 -2.13 -4.35 3.38
C GLY A 91 -0.81 -4.99 3.79
N ILE A 92 0.31 -4.70 3.10
CA ILE A 92 1.64 -5.14 3.57
C ILE A 92 2.00 -4.49 4.91
N ASP A 93 2.60 -5.27 5.82
CA ASP A 93 3.23 -4.70 7.01
C ASP A 93 4.40 -3.79 6.63
N LEU A 94 4.41 -2.55 7.14
CA LEU A 94 5.42 -1.56 6.79
C LEU A 94 6.83 -1.96 7.27
N ASN A 95 6.97 -2.73 8.35
CA ASN A 95 8.28 -3.25 8.76
C ASN A 95 8.78 -4.32 7.78
N ARG A 96 7.86 -5.19 7.31
CA ARG A 96 8.16 -6.15 6.24
C ARG A 96 8.57 -5.43 4.95
N LEU A 97 7.88 -4.37 4.54
CA LEU A 97 8.25 -3.57 3.37
C LEU A 97 9.69 -3.03 3.49
N VAL A 98 10.03 -2.43 4.65
CA VAL A 98 11.39 -1.95 4.93
C VAL A 98 12.41 -3.06 4.75
N ASN A 99 12.13 -4.25 5.28
CA ASN A 99 13.06 -5.38 5.17
C ASN A 99 13.25 -5.82 3.71
N LEU A 100 12.18 -5.87 2.92
CA LEU A 100 12.22 -6.25 1.51
C LEU A 100 13.08 -5.26 0.70
N VAL A 101 12.74 -3.98 0.76
CA VAL A 101 13.44 -2.91 0.05
C VAL A 101 14.92 -2.87 0.46
N CYS A 102 15.22 -2.88 1.76
CA CYS A 102 16.60 -2.83 2.23
C CYS A 102 17.40 -4.08 1.86
N SER A 103 16.79 -5.27 1.88
CA SER A 103 17.47 -6.51 1.49
C SER A 103 17.80 -6.52 -0.01
N ARG A 104 16.88 -6.04 -0.85
CA ARG A 104 17.11 -5.88 -2.28
C ARG A 104 18.25 -4.89 -2.56
N LEU A 105 18.24 -3.73 -1.92
CA LEU A 105 19.30 -2.72 -2.09
C LEU A 105 20.67 -3.24 -1.66
N LEU A 106 20.72 -4.12 -0.66
CA LEU A 106 21.95 -4.77 -0.20
C LEU A 106 22.32 -6.03 -0.99
N ASN A 107 21.54 -6.42 -2.01
CA ASN A 107 21.68 -7.67 -2.76
C ASN A 107 21.75 -8.92 -1.86
N ILE A 108 21.01 -8.91 -0.75
CA ILE A 108 20.93 -10.03 0.18
C ILE A 108 19.75 -10.89 -0.26
N PRO A 109 19.92 -12.22 -0.45
CA PRO A 109 18.81 -13.10 -0.74
C PRO A 109 17.81 -13.01 0.43
N PHE A 110 16.62 -12.54 0.12
CA PHE A 110 15.51 -12.52 1.07
C PHE A 110 14.61 -13.70 0.73
N GLU A 111 14.32 -14.56 1.69
CA GLU A 111 13.29 -15.58 1.51
C GLU A 111 11.95 -14.86 1.32
N GLU A 112 11.50 -14.80 0.08
CA GLU A 112 10.11 -14.52 -0.21
C GLU A 112 9.30 -15.65 0.43
N TYR A 113 8.84 -15.44 1.66
CA TYR A 113 7.69 -16.17 2.14
C TYR A 113 6.57 -15.76 1.19
N GLU A 114 6.35 -16.56 0.15
CA GLU A 114 5.12 -16.54 -0.62
C GLU A 114 4.03 -16.43 0.44
N VAL A 115 3.40 -15.25 0.51
CA VAL A 115 2.14 -15.16 1.21
C VAL A 115 1.29 -16.08 0.34
N GLN A 116 1.12 -17.32 0.80
CA GLN A 116 0.10 -18.19 0.29
C GLN A 116 -1.18 -17.39 0.48
N THR A 117 -1.53 -16.61 -0.52
CA THR A 117 -2.89 -16.22 -0.78
C THR A 117 -3.53 -17.56 -1.00
N VAL A 118 -3.99 -18.19 0.09
CA VAL A 118 -4.88 -19.33 0.00
C VAL A 118 -5.95 -18.80 -0.93
N PRO A 119 -6.03 -19.28 -2.18
CA PRO A 119 -7.12 -18.86 -3.02
C PRO A 119 -8.33 -19.28 -2.20
N VAL A 120 -9.15 -18.30 -1.82
CA VAL A 120 -10.46 -18.62 -1.25
C VAL A 120 -11.01 -19.67 -2.20
N LYS A 121 -11.23 -20.89 -1.70
CA LYS A 121 -11.81 -21.96 -2.49
C LYS A 121 -13.18 -21.46 -2.90
N GLN A 122 -13.24 -20.74 -4.02
CA GLN A 122 -14.47 -20.47 -4.70
C GLN A 122 -14.88 -21.87 -5.15
N ASP A 123 -15.89 -22.42 -4.50
CA ASP A 123 -16.50 -23.65 -4.94
C ASP A 123 -16.92 -23.37 -6.39
N LEU A 124 -16.17 -23.89 -7.37
CA LEU A 124 -16.41 -23.69 -8.80
C LEU A 124 -17.63 -24.49 -9.27
N ARG A 125 -18.59 -24.74 -8.37
CA ARG A 125 -19.85 -25.35 -8.72
C ARG A 125 -20.54 -24.41 -9.70
N PRO A 126 -20.86 -24.86 -10.93
CA PRO A 126 -21.64 -24.08 -11.86
C PRO A 126 -22.93 -23.63 -11.16
N PHE A 127 -23.32 -22.37 -11.35
CA PHE A 127 -24.61 -21.90 -10.89
C PHE A 127 -25.70 -22.76 -11.54
N ASP A 128 -26.53 -23.40 -10.72
CA ASP A 128 -27.74 -24.08 -11.16
C ASP A 128 -28.92 -23.44 -10.46
N ILE A 129 -29.85 -22.89 -11.24
CA ILE A 129 -31.06 -22.26 -10.71
C ILE A 129 -31.97 -23.26 -10.00
N THR A 130 -31.84 -24.56 -10.29
CA THR A 130 -32.61 -25.62 -9.64
C THR A 130 -32.18 -25.92 -8.20
N ASP A 131 -31.00 -25.46 -7.79
CA ASP A 131 -30.52 -25.57 -6.40
C ASP A 131 -31.17 -24.54 -5.46
N TYR A 132 -32.03 -23.65 -5.97
CA TYR A 132 -32.60 -22.53 -5.23
C TYR A 132 -34.13 -22.51 -5.29
N ASP A 133 -34.75 -22.17 -4.16
CA ASP A 133 -36.18 -21.87 -4.11
C ASP A 133 -36.46 -20.45 -4.63
N LEU A 134 -37.16 -20.37 -5.75
CA LEU A 134 -37.53 -19.10 -6.37
C LEU A 134 -38.88 -18.62 -5.84
N HIS A 135 -38.85 -17.64 -4.95
CA HIS A 135 -40.06 -16.94 -4.51
C HIS A 135 -40.35 -15.75 -5.41
N ARG A 136 -41.60 -15.62 -5.87
CA ARG A 136 -42.07 -14.44 -6.60
C ARG A 136 -42.75 -13.49 -5.61
N PHE A 137 -42.26 -12.26 -5.52
CA PHE A 137 -42.89 -11.25 -4.68
C PHE A 137 -44.30 -10.93 -5.19
N ASN A 138 -45.29 -11.05 -4.31
CA ASN A 138 -46.68 -10.67 -4.57
C ASN A 138 -47.17 -9.74 -3.44
N PRO A 139 -47.51 -8.48 -3.74
CA PRO A 139 -48.01 -7.53 -2.75
C PRO A 139 -49.38 -7.89 -2.16
N GLN A 140 -50.14 -8.80 -2.78
CA GLN A 140 -51.47 -9.20 -2.29
C GLN A 140 -51.43 -10.45 -1.40
N ASP A 141 -50.25 -11.06 -1.25
CA ASP A 141 -50.06 -12.30 -0.52
C ASP A 141 -49.21 -12.05 0.72
N HIS A 142 -49.85 -12.11 1.89
CA HIS A 142 -49.23 -11.79 3.18
C HIS A 142 -48.08 -12.74 3.52
N GLU A 143 -48.18 -14.03 3.17
CA GLU A 143 -47.12 -15.01 3.43
C GLU A 143 -45.88 -14.70 2.60
N MET A 144 -46.06 -14.27 1.35
CA MET A 144 -44.94 -13.85 0.51
C MET A 144 -44.30 -12.55 1.03
N GLN A 145 -45.08 -11.58 1.50
CA GLN A 145 -44.51 -10.34 2.06
C GLN A 145 -43.59 -10.59 3.26
N GLU A 146 -43.94 -11.54 4.13
CA GLU A 146 -43.10 -11.90 5.27
C GLU A 146 -41.74 -12.46 4.85
N ILE A 147 -41.69 -13.28 3.79
CA ILE A 147 -40.44 -13.83 3.24
C ILE A 147 -39.50 -12.71 2.78
N PHE A 148 -40.05 -11.64 2.19
CA PHE A 148 -39.25 -10.52 1.67
C PHE A 148 -39.03 -9.39 2.69
N TYR A 149 -39.75 -9.36 3.82
CA TYR A 149 -39.68 -8.30 4.82
C TYR A 149 -38.26 -7.98 5.35
N PRO A 150 -37.37 -8.95 5.60
CA PRO A 150 -35.99 -8.67 6.05
C PRO A 150 -35.20 -7.74 5.11
N TYR A 151 -35.48 -7.79 3.80
CA TYR A 151 -34.82 -6.95 2.79
C TYR A 151 -35.34 -5.50 2.76
N PHE A 152 -36.53 -5.26 3.31
CA PHE A 152 -37.20 -3.97 3.35
C PHE A 152 -37.05 -3.27 4.72
N LYS A 153 -36.83 -4.04 5.80
CA LYS A 153 -36.67 -3.54 7.17
C LYS A 153 -35.61 -2.45 7.30
N ASN A 154 -34.43 -2.64 6.70
CA ASN A 154 -33.34 -1.67 6.76
C ASN A 154 -33.64 -0.37 5.97
N ARG A 155 -34.69 -0.37 5.15
CA ARG A 155 -35.15 0.78 4.37
C ARG A 155 -36.35 1.49 5.01
N GLY A 156 -36.81 1.05 6.19
CA GLY A 156 -37.95 1.62 6.89
C GLY A 156 -39.29 1.36 6.20
N ILE A 157 -39.38 0.31 5.38
CA ILE A 157 -40.60 -0.09 4.69
C ILE A 157 -41.25 -1.24 5.46
N ASP A 158 -42.26 -0.91 6.26
CA ASP A 158 -42.98 -1.86 7.11
C ASP A 158 -44.03 -2.66 6.32
N LEU A 159 -44.48 -3.80 6.87
CA LEU A 159 -45.50 -4.67 6.26
C LEU A 159 -46.79 -3.91 5.92
N SER A 160 -47.22 -2.98 6.77
CA SER A 160 -48.37 -2.10 6.50
C SER A 160 -48.17 -1.21 5.28
N THR A 161 -46.94 -0.73 5.06
CA THR A 161 -46.55 0.09 3.90
C THR A 161 -46.48 -0.73 2.62
N GLN A 162 -46.19 -2.04 2.72
CA GLN A 162 -46.15 -2.95 1.56
C GLN A 162 -47.54 -3.40 1.10
N ASN A 163 -48.55 -3.28 1.97
CA ASN A 163 -49.94 -3.69 1.72
C ASN A 163 -50.84 -2.60 1.13
N ALA A 164 -50.35 -1.36 1.00
CA ALA A 164 -51.10 -0.20 0.49
C ALA A 164 -51.09 -0.14 -1.03
#